data_AF-A0A1S2LLN4-F1
#
_entry.id   AF-A0A1S2LLN4-F1
#
_cell.length_a   1.000
_cell.length_b   1.000
_cell.length_c   1.000
_cell.angle_alpha   90.00
_cell.angle_beta   90.00
_cell.angle_gamma   90.00
#
_symmetry.space_group_name_H-M   'P 1'
#
loop_
_entity.id
_entity.type
_entity.pdbx_description
1 polymer ?
#
loop_
_entity_poly.entity_id
_entity_poly.type
_entity_poly.pdbx_seq_one_letter_code
_entity_poly.pdbx_strand_id
1 'polypeptide(L)' 'MYKVSIKELELKINKLRRCMVFTAQLKGTNHSDTIKQSQELDQLLNDYQKNIPLMPAAIENGSRRVLLKNN' A
#
# COMPACT_ATOMS: atom_id res chain seq x y z
N MET A 1 -12.01 5.19 21.93
CA MET A 1 -11.62 5.12 20.51
C MET A 1 -11.37 3.65 20.16
N TYR A 2 -12.18 3.07 19.28
CA TYR A 2 -11.96 1.69 18.80
C TYR A 2 -10.71 1.70 17.92
N LYS A 3 -9.60 1.19 18.43
CA LYS A 3 -8.37 1.01 17.66
C LYS A 3 -8.63 -0.14 16.69
N VAL A 4 -8.83 0.16 15.40
CA VAL A 4 -8.88 -0.87 14.35
C VAL A 4 -7.65 -1.74 14.52
N SER A 5 -7.84 -3.04 14.68
CA SER A 5 -6.72 -3.95 14.90
C SER A 5 -5.86 -4.04 13.64
N ILE A 6 -4.56 -4.26 13.82
CA ILE A 6 -3.60 -4.46 12.73
C ILE A 6 -4.12 -5.55 11.77
N LYS A 7 -4.69 -6.64 12.31
CA LYS A 7 -5.28 -7.74 11.53
C LYS A 7 -6.46 -7.29 10.65
N GLU A 8 -7.31 -6.39 11.13
CA GLU A 8 -8.41 -5.84 10.33
C GLU A 8 -7.90 -4.96 9.19
N LEU A 9 -6.81 -4.21 9.42
CA LEU A 9 -6.14 -3.44 8.35
C LEU A 9 -5.53 -4.38 7.31
N GLU A 10 -4.83 -5.45 7.72
CA GLU A 10 -4.27 -6.45 6.80
C GLU A 10 -5.37 -7.10 5.93
N LEU A 11 -6.51 -7.46 6.54
CA LEU A 11 -7.64 -8.04 5.81
C LEU A 11 -8.19 -7.06 4.77
N LYS A 12 -8.35 -5.78 5.12
CA LYS A 12 -8.81 -4.73 4.20
C LYS A 12 -7.82 -4.51 3.06
N ILE A 13 -6.53 -4.39 3.36
CA ILE A 13 -5.45 -4.24 2.37
C ILE A 13 -5.47 -5.41 1.38
N ASN A 14 -5.51 -6.65 1.88
CA ASN A 14 -5.51 -7.85 1.04
C ASN A 14 -6.77 -7.97 0.18
N LYS A 15 -7.93 -7.57 0.70
CA LYS A 15 -9.18 -7.55 -0.07
C LYS A 15 -9.10 -6.50 -1.18
N LEU A 16 -8.73 -5.26 -0.85
CA LEU A 16 -8.68 -4.16 -1.79
C LEU A 16 -7.64 -4.38 -2.88
N ARG A 17 -6.45 -4.88 -2.52
CA ARG A 17 -5.39 -5.23 -3.48
C ARG A 17 -5.88 -6.26 -4.51
N ARG A 18 -6.63 -7.28 -4.10
CA ARG A 18 -7.21 -8.26 -5.03
C ARG A 18 -8.25 -7.62 -5.96
N CYS A 19 -9.13 -6.78 -5.43
CA CYS A 19 -10.10 -6.02 -6.24
C CYS A 19 -9.42 -5.09 -7.24
N MET A 20 -8.34 -4.41 -6.83
CA MET A 20 -7.54 -3.53 -7.69
C MET A 20 -6.89 -4.29 -8.83
N VAL A 21 -6.25 -5.44 -8.56
CA VAL A 21 -5.64 -6.28 -9.60
C VAL A 21 -6.70 -6.78 -10.58
N PHE A 22 -7.84 -7.26 -10.08
CA PHE A 22 -8.95 -7.70 -10.93
C PHE A 22 -9.49 -6.57 -11.81
N THR A 23 -9.68 -5.38 -11.25
CA THR A 23 -10.18 -4.20 -11.98
C THR A 23 -9.16 -3.72 -13.01
N ALA A 24 -7.87 -3.74 -12.68
CA ALA A 24 -6.78 -3.42 -13.59
C ALA A 24 -6.73 -4.40 -14.77
N GLN A 25 -6.92 -5.69 -14.53
CA GLN A 25 -6.97 -6.72 -15.57
C GLN A 25 -8.21 -6.56 -16.46
N LEU A 26 -9.36 -6.21 -15.88
CA LEU A 26 -10.62 -6.10 -16.60
C LEU A 26 -10.78 -4.79 -17.38
N LYS A 27 -10.37 -3.66 -16.79
CA LYS A 27 -10.64 -2.30 -17.28
C LYS A 27 -9.39 -1.49 -17.63
N GLY A 28 -8.20 -2.01 -17.27
CA GLY A 28 -6.93 -1.31 -17.40
C GLY A 28 -6.50 -0.55 -16.14
N THR A 29 -5.20 -0.27 -16.05
CA THR A 29 -4.58 0.44 -14.93
C THR A 29 -4.96 1.92 -14.86
N ASN A 30 -5.31 2.51 -16.00
CA ASN A 30 -5.67 3.93 -16.11
C ASN A 30 -7.17 4.19 -15.94
N HIS A 31 -7.96 3.14 -15.70
CA HIS A 31 -9.39 3.29 -15.44
C HIS A 31 -9.63 3.99 -14.10
N SER A 32 -10.63 4.87 -14.03
CA SER A 32 -10.95 5.65 -12.83
C SER A 32 -11.12 4.78 -11.59
N ASP A 33 -11.77 3.63 -11.73
CA ASP A 33 -11.98 2.68 -10.63
C ASP A 33 -10.65 2.10 -10.11
N THR A 34 -9.73 1.76 -11.01
CA THR A 34 -8.41 1.22 -10.63
C THR A 34 -7.58 2.28 -9.91
N ILE A 35 -7.62 3.53 -10.39
CA ILE A 35 -6.95 4.68 -9.74
C ILE A 35 -7.55 4.95 -8.36
N LYS A 36 -8.88 4.91 -8.24
CA LYS A 36 -9.55 5.10 -6.95
C LYS A 36 -9.15 4.01 -5.95
N GLN A 37 -9.11 2.76 -6.40
CA GLN A 37 -8.68 1.63 -5.58
C GLN A 37 -7.20 1.73 -5.18
N SER A 38 -6.32 2.27 -6.03
CA SER A 38 -4.92 2.48 -5.67
C SER A 38 -4.77 3.55 -4.59
N GLN A 39 -5.49 4.67 -4.71
CA GLN A 39 -5.49 5.74 -3.71
C GLN A 39 -6.03 5.26 -2.36
N GLU A 40 -7.10 4.46 -2.35
CA GLU A 40 -7.64 3.87 -1.12
C GLU A 40 -6.68 2.84 -0.51
N LEU A 41 -5.96 2.09 -1.34
CA LEU A 41 -4.93 1.16 -0.89
C LEU A 41 -3.75 1.89 -0.23
N ASP A 42 -3.31 3.01 -0.79
CA ASP A 42 -2.25 3.85 -0.23
C ASP A 42 -2.65 4.39 1.16
N GLN A 43 -3.90 4.82 1.34
CA GLN A 43 -4.39 5.27 2.65
C GLN A 43 -4.34 4.15 3.69
N LEU A 44 -4.80 2.94 3.33
CA LEU A 44 -4.76 1.79 4.23
C LEU A 44 -3.33 1.37 4.58
N LEU A 45 -2.40 1.43 3.62
CA LEU A 45 -0.98 1.14 3.86
C LEU A 45 -0.36 2.17 4.80
N ASN A 46 -0.69 3.45 4.63
CA ASN A 46 -0.24 4.51 5.52
C ASN A 46 -0.75 4.31 6.95
N ASP A 47 -2.03 3.95 7.11
CA ASP A 47 -2.60 3.68 8.43
C ASP A 47 -2.02 2.41 9.06
N TYR A 48 -1.75 1.38 8.26
CA TYR A 48 -1.04 0.19 8.70
C TYR A 48 0.37 0.50 9.18
N GLN A 49 1.13 1.29 8.42
CA GLN A 49 2.48 1.73 8.79
C GLN A 49 2.50 2.54 10.08
N LYS A 50 1.52 3.42 10.32
CA LYS A 50 1.38 4.17 11.58
C LYS A 50 1.08 3.27 12.79
N ASN A 51 0.44 2.12 12.56
CA ASN A 51 0.09 1.17 13.62
C ASN A 51 1.17 0.13 13.90
N ILE A 52 2.17 -0.01 13.02
CA ILE A 52 3.37 -0.80 13.31
C ILE A 52 4.34 0.07 14.13
N PRO A 53 4.74 -0.36 15.34
CA PRO A 53 5.83 0.27 16.06
C PRO A 53 7.13 -0.04 15.29
N LEU A 54 7.58 0.90 14.46
CA LEU A 54 8.92 1.02 13.88
C LEU A 54 9.61 -0.32 13.52
N MET A 55 9.34 -0.83 12.32
CA MET A 55 10.41 -1.45 11.54
C MET A 55 11.07 -0.31 10.74
N PRO A 56 12.36 0.00 10.97
CA PRO A 56 13.02 1.10 10.29
C PRO A 56 13.08 0.82 8.79
N ALA A 57 12.33 1.61 8.01
CA ALA A 57 12.56 2.10 6.64
C ALA A 57 13.39 1.26 5.63
N ALA A 58 13.46 -0.06 5.73
CA ALA A 58 14.33 -0.88 4.88
C ALA A 58 13.66 -2.17 4.42
N ILE A 59 12.51 -2.05 3.76
CA ILE A 59 12.15 -2.99 2.67
C ILE A 59 11.61 -2.16 1.51
N GLU A 60 12.43 -1.24 1.00
CA GLU A 60 12.27 -0.72 -0.36
C GLU A 60 12.81 -1.78 -1.34
N ASN A 61 12.09 -2.89 -1.48
CA ASN A 61 12.33 -3.81 -2.58
C ASN A 61 11.55 -3.33 -3.81
N GLY A 62 12.20 -2.48 -4.60
CA GLY A 62 11.89 -2.35 -6.02
C GLY A 62 11.68 -0.92 -6.55
N SER A 63 12.70 -0.07 -6.52
CA SER A 63 13.19 0.69 -7.71
C SER A 63 14.18 1.81 -7.36
N ARG A 64 15.47 1.51 -7.54
CA ARG A 64 16.63 2.41 -7.76
C ARG A 64 16.39 3.94 -7.69
N ARG A 65 17.19 4.61 -6.85
CA ARG A 65 18.27 5.49 -7.37
C ARG A 65 19.40 5.69 -6.36
N VAL A 66 20.60 5.33 -6.81
CA VAL A 66 21.91 5.57 -6.21
C VAL A 66 22.12 7.06 -5.95
N LEU A 67 22.50 7.44 -4.74
CA LEU A 67 23.51 8.47 -4.48
C LEU A 67 24.26 8.11 -3.18
N LEU A 68 25.29 7.29 -3.34
CA LEU A 68 26.44 7.35 -2.43
C LEU A 68 27.01 8.77 -2.59
N LYS A 69 26.82 9.64 -1.60
CA LYS A 69 27.75 10.76 -1.39
C LYS A 69 28.82 10.24 -0.46
N ASN A 70 29.93 9.82 -1.07
CA ASN A 70 31.19 9.56 -0.39
C ASN A 70 31.59 10.79 0.44
N ASN A 71 32.29 10.50 1.54
CA ASN A 71 33.00 11.44 2.43
C ASN A 71 33.61 12.64 1.73
#